data_AF-A0A7R9N8P7-F1
#
_entry.id   AF-A0A7R9N8P7-F1
#
_cell.length_a   1.000
_cell.length_b   1.000
_cell.length_c   1.000
_cell.angle_alpha   90.00
_cell.angle_beta   90.00
_cell.angle_gamma   90.00
#
_symmetry.space_group_name_H-M   'P 1'
#
loop_
_entity.id
_entity.type
_entity.pdbx_description
1 polymer ?
#
loop_
_entity_poly.entity_id
_entity_poly.type
_entity_poly.pdbx_seq_one_letter_code
_entity_poly.pdbx_strand_id
1 'polypeptide(L)'
;MKASEYTLKHSDILALRTFVRRDTVSAIGGVIGVGKESVVYEGRGGLFEREVIIKFHREGMGSFREIRRKRSYLNGREETLGVYAPRLRCRERVQSAQSAISNGLSSLSR
;
A
#
# COMPACT_ATOMS: atom_id res chain seq x y z
N MET A 1 -14.30 -24.99 -2.86
CA MET A 1 -13.43 -24.00 -2.18
C MET A 1 -13.19 -22.86 -3.17
N LYS A 2 -13.71 -21.65 -2.91
CA LYS A 2 -13.60 -20.54 -3.87
C LYS A 2 -12.29 -19.80 -3.63
N ALA A 3 -11.29 -20.03 -4.49
CA ALA A 3 -10.16 -19.14 -4.64
C ALA A 3 -10.66 -17.83 -5.27
N SER A 4 -11.19 -16.91 -4.46
CA SER A 4 -11.14 -15.50 -4.83
C SER A 4 -9.71 -15.04 -4.56
N GLU A 5 -8.80 -15.46 -5.44
CA GLU A 5 -7.39 -15.11 -5.42
C GLU A 5 -7.25 -13.59 -5.41
N TYR A 6 -6.53 -13.05 -4.42
CA TYR A 6 -6.30 -11.62 -4.27
C TYR A 6 -5.44 -11.10 -5.43
N THR A 7 -6.09 -10.82 -6.57
CA THR A 7 -5.41 -10.49 -7.82
C THR A 7 -4.67 -9.16 -7.67
N LEU A 8 -3.37 -9.15 -7.98
CA LEU A 8 -2.57 -7.93 -8.05
C LEU A 8 -3.02 -7.10 -9.26
N LYS A 9 -3.26 -5.81 -9.04
CA LYS A 9 -3.59 -4.86 -10.11
C LYS A 9 -2.32 -4.41 -10.81
N HIS A 10 -2.48 -3.88 -12.02
CA HIS A 10 -1.36 -3.31 -12.80
C HIS A 10 -0.52 -2.30 -12.00
N SER A 11 -1.16 -1.44 -11.20
CA SER A 11 -0.48 -0.47 -10.34
C SER A 11 0.40 -1.12 -9.27
N ASP A 12 -0.02 -2.26 -8.74
CA ASP A 12 0.72 -3.00 -7.71
C ASP A 12 1.96 -3.64 -8.31
N ILE A 13 1.83 -4.21 -9.50
CA ILE A 13 2.94 -4.81 -10.24
C ILE A 13 3.99 -3.74 -10.58
N LEU A 14 3.55 -2.55 -11.01
CA LEU A 14 4.47 -1.45 -11.30
C LEU A 14 5.20 -0.98 -10.03
N ALA A 15 4.49 -0.87 -8.90
CA ALA A 15 5.10 -0.54 -7.62
C ALA A 15 6.11 -1.61 -7.19
N LEU A 16 5.75 -2.89 -7.27
CA LEU A 16 6.64 -4.01 -6.95
C LEU A 16 7.90 -3.98 -7.82
N ARG A 17 7.77 -3.75 -9.12
CA ARG A 17 8.93 -3.62 -10.02
C ARG A 17 9.89 -2.53 -9.55
N THR A 18 9.39 -1.41 -9.05
CA THR A 18 10.26 -0.36 -8.50
C THR A 18 10.97 -0.76 -7.21
N PHE A 19 10.33 -1.56 -6.34
CA PHE A 19 10.95 -2.07 -5.12
C PHE A 19 11.97 -3.17 -5.39
N VAL A 20 11.71 -4.04 -6.36
CA VAL A 20 12.67 -5.06 -6.83
C VAL A 20 13.91 -4.40 -7.42
N ARG A 21 13.75 -3.37 -8.26
CA ARG A 21 14.89 -2.62 -8.83
C ARG A 21 15.74 -1.85 -7.80
N ARG A 22 15.23 -1.68 -6.58
CA ARG A 22 15.91 -1.01 -5.46
C ARG A 22 16.42 -2.03 -4.44
N ASP A 23 16.37 -3.32 -4.76
CA ASP A 23 16.70 -4.45 -3.88
C ASP A 23 15.94 -4.41 -2.54
N THR A 24 14.81 -3.70 -2.47
CA THR A 24 14.02 -3.54 -1.25
C THR A 24 13.10 -4.72 -1.02
N VAL A 25 12.67 -5.38 -2.09
CA VAL A 25 11.84 -6.59 -2.08
C VAL A 25 12.42 -7.57 -3.10
N SER A 26 12.73 -8.79 -2.68
CA SER A 26 13.23 -9.88 -3.51
C SER A 26 12.17 -10.96 -3.74
N ALA A 27 11.29 -11.21 -2.77
CA ALA A 27 10.24 -12.22 -2.86
C ALA A 27 8.96 -11.78 -2.16
N ILE A 28 7.83 -12.32 -2.63
CA ILE A 28 6.51 -12.21 -2.00
C ILE A 28 6.09 -13.61 -1.58
N GLY A 29 5.67 -13.78 -0.33
CA GLY A 29 5.16 -15.04 0.21
C GLY A 29 3.64 -15.05 0.34
N GLY A 30 3.15 -15.76 1.35
CA GLY A 30 1.74 -15.89 1.66
C GLY A 30 1.03 -14.59 2.08
N VAL A 31 -0.29 -14.64 2.01
CA VAL A 31 -1.16 -13.58 2.55
C VAL A 31 -1.21 -13.74 4.06
N ILE A 32 -0.72 -12.73 4.79
CA ILE A 32 -0.80 -12.69 6.25
C ILE A 32 -2.20 -12.27 6.70
N GLY A 33 -2.81 -11.32 5.98
CA GLY A 33 -4.07 -10.74 6.42
C GLY A 33 -4.81 -9.97 5.34
N VAL A 34 -6.13 -10.12 5.35
CA VAL A 34 -7.03 -9.48 4.41
C VAL A 34 -7.95 -8.56 5.19
N GLY A 35 -7.83 -7.26 4.94
CA GLY A 35 -8.73 -6.25 5.44
C GLY A 35 -9.66 -5.73 4.35
N LYS A 36 -10.70 -5.00 4.77
CA LYS A 36 -11.67 -4.34 3.88
C LYS A 36 -11.02 -3.39 2.86
N GLU A 37 -9.90 -2.76 3.25
CA GLU A 37 -9.23 -1.70 2.48
C GLU A 37 -7.75 -2.01 2.21
N SER A 38 -7.29 -3.21 2.54
CA SER A 38 -5.89 -3.59 2.31
C SER A 38 -5.70 -5.09 2.33
N VAL A 39 -4.73 -5.58 1.57
CA VAL A 39 -4.25 -6.96 1.65
C VAL A 39 -2.78 -6.90 2.06
N VAL A 40 -2.41 -7.73 3.03
CA VAL A 40 -1.07 -7.80 3.61
C VAL A 40 -0.44 -9.13 3.23
N TYR A 41 0.75 -9.05 2.66
CA TYR A 41 1.58 -10.17 2.27
C TYR A 41 2.85 -10.16 3.10
N GLU A 42 3.37 -11.35 3.36
CA GLU A 42 4.76 -11.51 3.77
C GLU A 42 5.66 -11.39 2.54
N GLY A 43 6.92 -11.03 2.77
CA GLY A 43 7.91 -10.97 1.72
C GLY A 43 9.31 -11.03 2.30
N ARG A 44 10.29 -11.09 1.40
CA ARG A 44 11.71 -10.97 1.74
C ARG A 44 12.32 -9.84 0.92
N GLY A 45 13.35 -9.19 1.46
CA GLY A 45 14.01 -8.10 0.76
C GLY A 45 15.26 -7.57 1.45
N GLY A 46 15.99 -6.70 0.75
CA GLY A 46 17.29 -6.20 1.18
C GLY A 46 18.43 -7.19 0.91
N LEU A 47 19.66 -6.72 1.16
CA LEU A 47 20.90 -7.48 0.96
C LEU A 47 21.00 -8.78 1.78
N PHE A 48 20.18 -8.92 2.84
CA PHE A 48 20.20 -10.05 3.78
C PHE A 48 18.90 -10.86 3.80
N GLU A 49 18.06 -10.73 2.77
CA GLU A 49 16.76 -11.44 2.69
C GLU A 49 15.88 -11.29 3.94
N ARG A 50 15.87 -10.09 4.54
CA ARG A 50 15.11 -9.85 5.77
C ARG A 50 13.62 -10.01 5.48
N GLU A 51 12.89 -10.50 6.48
CA GLU A 51 11.43 -10.54 6.43
C GLU A 51 10.87 -9.13 6.37
N VAL A 52 10.01 -8.88 5.39
CA VAL A 52 9.35 -7.61 5.16
C VAL A 52 7.84 -7.83 5.05
N ILE A 53 7.08 -6.83 5.45
CA ILE A 53 5.63 -6.83 5.33
C ILE A 53 5.24 -5.93 4.16
N ILE A 54 4.55 -6.51 3.17
CA ILE A 54 4.08 -5.80 2.00
C ILE A 54 2.58 -5.55 2.15
N LYS A 55 2.22 -4.28 2.32
CA LYS A 55 0.82 -3.85 2.48
C LYS A 55 0.32 -3.15 1.23
N PHE A 56 -0.59 -3.80 0.51
CA PHE A 56 -1.29 -3.17 -0.60
C PHE A 56 -2.51 -2.40 -0.11
N HIS A 57 -2.60 -1.13 -0.51
CA HIS A 57 -3.77 -0.30 -0.25
C HIS A 57 -4.82 -0.56 -1.33
N ARG A 58 -6.06 -0.83 -0.89
CA ARG A 58 -7.22 -1.12 -1.72
C ARG A 58 -8.34 -0.15 -1.36
N GLU A 59 -8.10 1.13 -1.62
CA GLU A 59 -9.14 2.13 -1.49
C GLU A 59 -9.84 2.39 -2.80
N GLY A 60 -11.14 2.17 -2.80
CA GLY A 60 -11.96 2.40 -3.97
C GLY A 60 -12.92 1.24 -4.18
N MET A 61 -13.88 1.13 -3.27
CA MET A 61 -15.32 0.90 -3.51
C MET A 61 -16.08 1.02 -2.17
N GLY A 62 -15.74 2.04 -1.35
CA GLY A 62 -16.39 2.31 -0.07
C GLY A 62 -17.44 3.40 -0.22
N SER A 63 -18.68 3.02 -0.59
CA SER A 63 -19.85 3.89 -0.76
C SER A 63 -19.77 4.94 -1.89
N PHE A 64 -20.85 5.05 -2.66
CA PHE A 64 -21.06 6.07 -3.71
C PHE A 64 -20.78 7.52 -3.23
N ARG A 65 -20.87 7.76 -1.93
CA ARG A 65 -20.67 9.07 -1.28
C ARG A 65 -19.22 9.53 -1.34
N GLU A 66 -18.26 8.62 -1.18
CA GLU A 66 -16.84 8.96 -1.19
C GLU A 66 -16.31 9.20 -2.62
N ILE A 67 -16.85 8.45 -3.59
CA ILE A 67 -16.61 8.66 -5.02
C ILE A 67 -17.05 10.06 -5.44
N ARG A 68 -18.25 10.50 -5.03
CA ARG A 68 -18.76 11.86 -5.31
C ARG A 68 -17.87 12.96 -4.72
N ARG A 69 -17.38 12.79 -3.48
CA ARG A 69 -16.47 13.76 -2.86
C ARG A 69 -15.13 13.84 -3.61
N LYS A 70 -14.54 12.70 -3.96
CA LYS A 70 -13.25 12.65 -4.68
C LYS A 70 -13.35 13.15 -6.13
N ARG A 71 -14.52 13.04 -6.78
CA ARG A 71 -14.78 13.60 -8.13
C ARG A 71 -14.69 15.12 -8.16
N SER A 72 -15.12 15.80 -7.09
CA SER A 72 -15.06 17.28 -6.99
C SER A 72 -13.64 17.82 -6.84
N TYR A 73 -12.68 17.00 -6.37
CA TYR A 73 -11.29 17.41 -6.18
C TYR A 73 -10.42 17.29 -7.45
N LEU A 74 -10.89 16.56 -8.48
CA LEU A 74 -10.03 16.11 -9.58
C LEU A 74 -10.45 16.62 -10.97
N ASN A 75 -11.29 17.67 -11.04
CA ASN A 75 -11.64 18.39 -12.27
C ASN A 75 -11.83 17.47 -13.50
N GLY A 76 -12.64 16.42 -13.36
CA GLY A 76 -13.08 15.58 -14.48
C GLY A 76 -12.16 14.44 -14.93
N ARG A 77 -11.05 14.12 -14.24
CA ARG A 77 -10.20 12.96 -14.59
C ARG A 77 -10.63 11.71 -13.81
N GLU A 78 -11.71 11.07 -14.24
CA GLU A 78 -12.28 9.90 -13.54
C GLU A 78 -11.41 8.64 -13.61
N GLU A 79 -10.71 8.46 -14.73
CA GLU A 79 -9.97 7.22 -15.03
C GLU A 79 -8.76 7.01 -14.11
N THR A 80 -8.23 8.07 -13.51
CA THR A 80 -7.05 8.00 -12.62
C THR A 80 -7.39 7.88 -11.14
N LEU A 81 -8.66 8.05 -10.76
CA LEU A 81 -9.13 8.01 -9.37
C LEU A 81 -8.76 6.70 -8.65
N GLY A 82 -8.88 5.57 -9.36
CA GLY A 82 -8.65 4.24 -8.81
C GLY A 82 -7.19 3.95 -8.43
N VAL A 83 -6.23 4.68 -8.99
CA VAL A 83 -4.80 4.58 -8.66
C VAL A 83 -4.38 5.73 -7.75
N TYR A 84 -4.91 6.92 -7.99
CA TYR A 84 -4.52 8.15 -7.28
C TYR A 84 -4.93 8.13 -5.81
N ALA A 85 -6.17 7.73 -5.50
CA ALA A 85 -6.66 7.73 -4.12
C ALA A 85 -5.90 6.74 -3.22
N PRO A 86 -5.70 5.46 -3.59
CA PRO A 86 -4.84 4.54 -2.82
C PRO A 86 -3.42 5.06 -2.64
N ARG A 87 -2.85 5.67 -3.68
CA ARG A 87 -1.48 6.21 -3.64
C ARG A 87 -1.36 7.34 -2.62
N LEU A 88 -2.33 8.25 -2.56
CA LEU A 88 -2.33 9.36 -1.61
C LEU A 88 -2.43 8.86 -0.16
N ARG A 89 -3.38 7.98 0.15
CA ARG A 89 -3.54 7.43 1.50
C ARG A 89 -2.35 6.56 1.92
N CYS A 90 -1.73 5.83 0.98
CA CYS A 90 -0.47 5.13 1.23
C CYS A 90 0.63 6.12 1.64
N ARG A 91 0.81 7.21 0.88
CA ARG A 91 1.81 8.25 1.18
C ARG A 91 1.59 8.89 2.55
N GLU A 92 0.36 9.27 2.88
CA GLU A 92 0.00 9.83 4.18
C GLU A 92 0.34 8.86 5.33
N ARG A 93 0.01 7.58 5.17
CA ARG A 93 0.32 6.55 6.18
C ARG A 93 1.82 6.32 6.35
N VAL A 94 2.58 6.30 5.27
CA VAL A 94 4.05 6.19 5.33
C VAL A 94 4.64 7.38 6.07
N GLN A 95 4.18 8.60 5.77
CA GLN A 95 4.67 9.82 6.40
C GLN A 95 4.31 9.87 7.90
N SER A 96 3.08 9.50 8.26
CA SER A 96 2.66 9.38 9.65
C SER A 96 3.49 8.34 10.41
N ALA A 97 3.70 7.16 9.83
CA ALA A 97 4.54 6.12 10.43
C ALA A 97 5.99 6.59 10.64
N GLN A 98 6.58 7.27 9.65
CA GLN A 98 7.93 7.85 9.77
C GLN A 98 8.02 8.88 10.90
N SER A 99 7.03 9.78 11.01
CA SER A 99 6.98 10.76 12.10
C SER A 99 6.86 10.09 13.48
N ALA A 100 6.03 9.04 13.60
CA ALA A 100 5.89 8.28 14.84
C ALA A 100 7.20 7.57 15.24
N ILE A 101 7.92 6.97 14.29
CA ILE A 101 9.21 6.33 14.54
C ILE A 101 10.25 7.36 15.00
N SER A 102 10.33 8.51 14.31
CA SER A 102 11.26 9.59 14.67
C SER A 102 11.00 10.12 16.08
N ASN A 103 9.73 10.28 16.46
CA ASN A 103 9.32 10.76 17.78
C ASN A 103 9.54 9.69 18.87
N GLY A 104 9.33 8.41 18.55
CA GLY A 104 9.59 7.30 19.47
C GLY A 104 11.08 7.14 19.79
N LEU A 105 11.95 7.27 18.78
CA LEU A 105 13.41 7.20 18.97
C LEU A 105 13.94 8.35 19.83
N SER A 106 13.35 9.54 19.71
CA SER A 106 13.73 10.70 20.55
C SER A 106 13.23 10.60 22.00
N SER A 107 12.22 9.77 22.28
CA SER A 107 11.80 9.44 23.65
C SER A 107 12.65 8.35 24.32
N LEU A 108 13.36 7.51 23.54
CA LEU A 108 14.25 6.45 24.05
C LEU A 108 15.68 6.92 24.29
N SER A 109 16.08 8.08 23.76
CA SER A 109 17.41 8.68 23.99
C SER A 109 17.45 9.68 25.15
N ARG A 110 16.46 9.66 26.05
CA ARG A 110 16.42 10.44 27.29
C ARG A 110 16.52 9.54 28.52
#